data_AF-A0A525VU40-F1
#
_entry.id   AF-A0A525VU40-F1
#
_cell.length_a   1.000
_cell.length_b   1.000
_cell.length_c   1.000
_cell.angle_alpha   90.00
_cell.angle_beta   90.00
_cell.angle_gamma   90.00
#
_symmetry.space_group_name_H-M   'P 1'
#
loop_
_entity.id
_entity.type
_entity.pdbx_description
1 polymer ?
#
loop_
_entity_poly.entity_id
_entity_poly.type
_entity_poly.pdbx_seq_one_letter_code
_entity_poly.pdbx_strand_id
1 'polypeptide(L)'
;MPSEAANEATRRAWRELGFFCGRDAAANEWRIIGSVKGLRMFAAEIRKYASNLAHDRLSEYMQLGPAMNLEVGTSHQTEITEQWIGGPLVDLLRLATLIERSAQANVVGKRIALRANFSPMAPYELILDVRDDAFDPASADPACC
;
A
#
# COMPACT_ATOMS: atom_id res chain seq x y z
N MET A 1 -25.71 2.99 -4.65
CA MET A 1 -24.89 3.78 -3.72
C MET A 1 -24.84 3.03 -2.39
N PRO A 2 -23.68 2.93 -1.73
CA PRO A 2 -23.62 2.38 -0.38
C PRO A 2 -24.43 3.24 0.59
N SER A 3 -24.92 2.66 1.69
CA SER A 3 -25.58 3.43 2.74
C SER A 3 -24.57 4.30 3.50
N GLU A 4 -25.04 5.37 4.15
CA GLU A 4 -24.18 6.20 5.01
C GLU A 4 -23.47 5.37 6.09
N ALA A 5 -24.15 4.37 6.65
CA ALA A 5 -23.57 3.44 7.60
C ALA A 5 -22.42 2.60 7.01
N ALA A 6 -22.54 2.17 5.75
CA ALA A 6 -21.48 1.46 5.05
C ALA A 6 -20.28 2.39 4.77
N ASN A 7 -20.53 3.64 4.35
CA ASN A 7 -19.48 4.63 4.15
C ASN A 7 -18.74 4.94 5.46
N GLU A 8 -19.47 5.08 6.57
CA GLU A 8 -18.85 5.32 7.88
C GLU A 8 -18.00 4.13 8.36
N ALA A 9 -18.45 2.90 8.09
CA ALA A 9 -17.66 1.70 8.35
C ALA A 9 -16.36 1.69 7.53
N THR A 10 -16.42 2.03 6.23
CA THR A 10 -15.24 2.18 5.37
C THR A 10 -14.28 3.25 5.88
N ARG A 11 -14.79 4.43 6.28
CA ARG A 11 -13.96 5.49 6.86
C ARG A 11 -13.26 5.02 8.15
N ARG A 12 -13.96 4.29 9.02
CA ARG A 12 -13.36 3.72 10.24
C ARG A 12 -12.25 2.74 9.90
N ALA A 13 -12.48 1.83 8.96
CA ALA A 13 -11.49 0.84 8.55
C ALA A 13 -10.22 1.49 7.96
N TRP A 14 -10.34 2.58 7.18
CA TRP A 14 -9.17 3.33 6.72
C TRP A 14 -8.37 3.98 7.86
N ARG A 15 -9.05 4.53 8.86
CA ARG A 15 -8.40 5.12 10.03
C ARG A 15 -7.71 4.07 10.90
N GLU A 16 -8.29 2.88 11.02
CA GLU A 16 -7.70 1.74 11.73
C GLU A 16 -6.44 1.22 11.02
N LEU A 17 -6.45 1.14 9.68
CA LEU A 17 -5.26 0.83 8.89
C LEU A 17 -4.17 1.92 9.02
N GLY A 18 -4.58 3.18 9.16
CA GLY A 18 -3.69 4.32 9.31
C GLY A 18 -3.12 4.85 8.00
N PHE A 19 -3.46 4.25 6.87
CA PHE A 19 -3.11 4.69 5.51
C PHE A 19 -4.25 4.35 4.55
N PHE A 20 -4.28 5.06 3.43
CA PHE A 20 -5.15 4.77 2.30
C PHE A 20 -4.36 4.08 1.19
N CYS A 21 -4.96 3.11 0.51
CA CYS A 21 -4.43 2.55 -0.73
C CYS A 21 -5.46 2.69 -1.86
N GLY A 22 -5.03 3.29 -2.97
CA GLY A 22 -5.89 3.49 -4.14
C GLY A 22 -5.11 3.38 -5.44
N ARG A 23 -5.80 2.90 -6.47
CA ARG A 23 -5.26 2.78 -7.82
C ARG A 23 -5.63 4.00 -8.66
N ASP A 24 -4.64 4.62 -9.27
CA ASP A 24 -4.83 5.56 -10.37
C ASP A 24 -4.61 4.83 -11.69
N ALA A 25 -5.70 4.37 -12.31
CA ALA A 25 -5.66 3.63 -13.57
C ALA A 25 -5.23 4.51 -14.76
N ALA A 26 -5.41 5.84 -14.69
CA ALA A 26 -4.99 6.72 -15.77
C ALA A 26 -3.47 6.91 -15.78
N ALA A 27 -2.85 6.94 -14.59
CA ALA A 27 -1.41 7.08 -14.43
C ALA A 27 -0.66 5.74 -14.33
N ASN A 28 -1.37 4.60 -14.26
CA ASN A 28 -0.83 3.29 -13.92
C ASN A 28 -0.05 3.31 -12.59
N GLU A 29 -0.68 3.78 -11.51
CA GLU A 29 -0.04 3.91 -10.20
C GLU A 29 -0.88 3.29 -9.09
N TRP A 30 -0.19 2.64 -8.14
CA TRP A 30 -0.69 2.46 -6.79
C TRP A 30 -0.25 3.62 -5.91
N ARG A 31 -1.20 4.32 -5.30
CA ARG A 31 -0.94 5.40 -4.34
C ARG A 31 -1.24 4.93 -2.93
N ILE A 32 -0.21 4.94 -2.10
CA ILE A 32 -0.32 4.73 -0.66
C ILE A 32 -0.17 6.07 0.01
N ILE A 33 -1.24 6.55 0.65
CA ILE A 33 -1.33 7.90 1.21
C ILE A 33 -1.46 7.80 2.71
N GLY A 34 -0.59 8.49 3.44
CA GLY A 34 -0.65 8.47 4.90
C GLY A 34 0.43 9.32 5.53
N SER A 35 0.32 9.52 6.84
CA SER A 35 1.42 10.08 7.62
C SER A 35 2.63 9.15 7.62
N VAL A 36 3.79 9.61 8.11
CA VAL A 36 4.97 8.75 8.29
C VAL A 36 4.61 7.51 9.12
N LYS A 37 3.80 7.67 10.17
CA LYS A 37 3.31 6.56 10.98
C LYS A 37 2.42 5.61 10.17
N GLY A 38 1.48 6.16 9.39
CA GLY A 38 0.60 5.38 8.52
C GLY A 38 1.34 4.53 7.49
N LEU A 39 2.31 5.14 6.79
CA LEU A 39 3.11 4.43 5.79
C LEU A 39 4.01 3.35 6.42
N ARG A 40 4.43 3.54 7.68
CA ARG A 40 5.12 2.48 8.44
C ARG A 40 4.19 1.34 8.82
N MET A 41 2.89 1.58 9.04
CA MET A 41 1.90 0.51 9.22
C MET A 41 1.76 -0.32 7.94
N PHE A 42 1.72 0.31 6.77
CA PHE A 42 1.72 -0.40 5.49
C PHE A 42 2.97 -1.29 5.32
N ALA A 43 4.15 -0.76 5.62
CA ALA A 43 5.39 -1.55 5.63
C ALA A 43 5.33 -2.71 6.63
N ALA A 44 4.74 -2.50 7.81
CA ALA A 44 4.60 -3.52 8.83
C ALA A 44 3.68 -4.67 8.37
N GLU A 45 2.57 -4.39 7.68
CA GLU A 45 1.70 -5.44 7.11
C GLU A 45 2.43 -6.27 6.04
N ILE A 46 3.17 -5.62 5.13
CA ILE A 46 3.99 -6.33 4.13
C ILE A 46 5.02 -7.21 4.83
N ARG A 47 5.71 -6.67 5.84
CA ARG A 47 6.71 -7.43 6.60
C ARG A 47 6.09 -8.61 7.32
N LYS A 48 4.93 -8.43 7.95
CA LYS A 48 4.19 -9.48 8.66
C LYS A 48 3.83 -10.62 7.72
N TYR A 49 3.29 -10.30 6.54
CA TYR A 49 3.04 -11.28 5.49
C TYR A 49 4.32 -12.01 5.08
N ALA A 50 5.37 -11.27 4.77
CA ALA A 50 6.61 -11.81 4.21
C ALA A 50 7.48 -12.58 5.22
N SER A 51 7.23 -12.41 6.52
CA SER A 51 7.94 -13.13 7.59
C SER A 51 7.36 -14.52 7.87
N ASN A 52 6.20 -14.87 7.28
CA ASN A 52 5.60 -16.18 7.45
C ASN A 52 5.96 -17.09 6.26
N LEU A 53 6.81 -18.08 6.50
CA LEU A 53 7.23 -19.04 5.46
C LEU A 53 6.08 -19.88 4.89
N ALA A 54 4.94 -19.99 5.60
CA ALA A 54 3.76 -20.64 5.04
C ALA A 54 3.19 -19.89 3.82
N HIS A 55 3.54 -18.61 3.66
CA HIS A 55 3.16 -17.80 2.50
C HIS A 55 4.13 -17.95 1.31
N ASP A 56 5.17 -18.79 1.40
CA ASP A 56 6.07 -19.07 0.27
C ASP A 56 5.45 -20.04 -0.75
N ARG A 57 4.17 -19.81 -1.06
CA ARG A 57 3.40 -20.51 -2.07
C ARG A 57 3.05 -19.52 -3.15
N LEU A 58 3.28 -19.91 -4.40
CA LEU A 58 2.93 -19.09 -5.56
C LEU A 58 1.45 -18.68 -5.49
N SER A 59 1.19 -17.40 -5.75
CA SER A 59 -0.15 -16.79 -5.75
C SER A 59 -0.85 -16.82 -4.39
N GLU A 60 -0.13 -17.07 -3.28
CA GLU A 60 -0.60 -16.65 -1.96
C GLU A 60 -0.58 -15.12 -1.91
N TYR A 61 -1.58 -14.51 -1.27
CA TYR A 61 -1.65 -13.06 -1.11
C TYR A 61 -2.44 -12.68 0.13
N MET A 62 -2.20 -11.46 0.60
CA MET A 62 -3.08 -10.74 1.50
C MET A 62 -3.78 -9.59 0.76
N GLN A 63 -4.94 -9.19 1.25
CA GLN A 63 -5.67 -8.04 0.76
C GLN A 63 -5.55 -6.88 1.75
N LEU A 64 -5.34 -5.69 1.21
CA LEU A 64 -5.24 -4.46 1.97
C LEU A 64 -6.33 -3.49 1.53
N GLY A 65 -6.98 -2.87 2.52
CA GLY A 65 -8.05 -1.90 2.34
C GLY A 65 -9.45 -2.49 2.59
N PRO A 66 -10.44 -1.65 2.96
CA PRO A 66 -11.79 -2.08 3.34
C PRO A 66 -12.59 -2.74 2.21
N ALA A 67 -12.22 -2.49 0.95
CA ALA A 67 -12.84 -3.11 -0.22
C ALA A 67 -11.86 -4.01 -0.99
N MET A 68 -10.89 -4.62 -0.28
CA MET A 68 -9.88 -5.50 -0.86
C MET A 68 -9.11 -4.83 -2.00
N ASN A 69 -8.80 -3.54 -1.81
CA ASN A 69 -8.34 -2.66 -2.86
C ASN A 69 -7.03 -3.16 -3.49
N LEU A 70 -6.06 -3.53 -2.66
CA LEU A 70 -4.72 -3.90 -3.09
C LEU A 70 -4.39 -5.32 -2.62
N GLU A 71 -3.92 -6.15 -3.54
CA GLU A 71 -3.33 -7.43 -3.20
C GLU A 71 -1.80 -7.30 -3.04
N VAL A 72 -1.24 -7.96 -2.03
CA VAL A 72 0.21 -8.12 -1.87
C VAL A 72 0.50 -9.60 -1.70
N GLY A 73 1.36 -10.17 -2.53
CA GLY A 73 1.47 -11.61 -2.59
C GLY A 73 2.78 -12.16 -3.10
N THR A 74 2.88 -13.48 -3.02
CA THR A 74 4.08 -14.23 -3.36
C THR A 74 4.06 -14.59 -4.84
N SER A 75 5.12 -14.20 -5.54
CA SER A 75 5.33 -14.54 -6.95
C SER A 75 6.79 -14.87 -7.25
N HIS A 76 7.08 -15.35 -8.46
CA HIS A 76 8.43 -15.73 -8.86
C HIS A 76 9.40 -14.53 -8.96
N GLN A 77 8.87 -13.34 -9.26
CA GLN A 77 9.67 -12.15 -9.52
C GLN A 77 8.92 -10.92 -9.03
N THR A 78 9.64 -9.88 -8.66
CA THR A 78 9.02 -8.61 -8.25
C THR A 78 8.15 -8.04 -9.36
N GLU A 79 6.92 -7.67 -9.04
CA GLU A 79 5.97 -7.10 -9.98
C GLU A 79 5.04 -6.09 -9.29
N ILE A 80 4.55 -5.14 -10.08
CA ILE A 80 3.49 -4.22 -9.68
C ILE A 80 2.55 -4.16 -10.87
N THR A 81 1.32 -4.62 -10.68
CA THR A 81 0.30 -4.64 -11.73
C THR A 81 -0.93 -3.85 -11.30
N GLU A 82 -1.96 -3.89 -12.13
CA GLU A 82 -3.23 -3.23 -11.85
C GLU A 82 -4.00 -3.81 -10.65
N GLN A 83 -3.63 -5.00 -10.18
CA GLN A 83 -4.32 -5.72 -9.10
C GLN A 83 -3.44 -5.89 -7.86
N TRP A 84 -2.13 -6.13 -8.06
CA TRP A 84 -1.28 -6.55 -6.95
C TRP A 84 0.16 -6.04 -7.00
N ILE A 85 0.82 -6.15 -5.85
CA ILE A 85 2.27 -6.03 -5.68
C ILE A 85 2.80 -7.42 -5.32
N GLY A 86 3.57 -8.02 -6.23
CA GLY A 86 4.06 -9.38 -6.10
C GLY A 86 5.58 -9.46 -5.95
N GLY A 87 6.06 -10.55 -5.35
CA GLY A 87 7.46 -10.95 -5.42
C GLY A 87 7.80 -12.08 -4.45
N PRO A 88 9.04 -12.61 -4.49
CA PRO A 88 9.52 -13.53 -3.47
C PRO A 88 9.45 -12.89 -2.08
N LEU A 89 9.26 -13.69 -1.02
CA LEU A 89 9.14 -13.18 0.36
C LEU A 89 10.32 -12.27 0.75
N VAL A 90 11.54 -12.62 0.34
CA VAL A 90 12.73 -11.79 0.57
C VAL A 90 12.64 -10.41 -0.07
N ASP A 91 12.07 -10.31 -1.26
CA ASP A 91 11.90 -9.03 -1.95
C ASP A 91 10.76 -8.22 -1.36
N LEU A 92 9.69 -8.87 -0.87
CA LEU A 92 8.65 -8.19 -0.10
C LEU A 92 9.19 -7.63 1.24
N LEU A 93 10.10 -8.34 1.92
CA LEU A 93 10.81 -7.81 3.08
C LEU A 93 11.70 -6.60 2.73
N ARG A 94 12.36 -6.65 1.56
CA ARG A 94 13.13 -5.52 1.03
C ARG A 94 12.22 -4.33 0.70
N LEU A 95 11.03 -4.57 0.14
CA LEU A 95 10.02 -3.54 -0.11
C LEU A 95 9.56 -2.87 1.20
N ALA A 96 9.22 -3.65 2.22
CA ALA A 96 8.84 -3.10 3.53
C ALA A 96 9.96 -2.20 4.09
N THR A 97 11.22 -2.64 3.99
CA THR A 97 12.38 -1.86 4.43
C THR A 97 12.59 -0.60 3.58
N LEU A 98 12.35 -0.68 2.27
CA LEU A 98 12.41 0.47 1.37
C LEU A 98 11.37 1.52 1.75
N ILE A 99 10.12 1.10 1.99
CA ILE A 99 9.04 1.99 2.42
C ILE A 99 9.40 2.72 3.72
N GLU A 100 9.93 2.02 4.72
CA GLU A 100 10.32 2.65 5.99
C GLU A 100 11.44 3.67 5.82
N ARG A 101 12.43 3.37 4.97
CA ARG A 101 13.54 4.30 4.69
C ARG A 101 13.07 5.51 3.89
N SER A 102 12.09 5.33 3.01
CA SER A 102 11.51 6.39 2.20
C SER A 102 10.53 7.27 2.99
N ALA A 103 9.72 6.69 3.88
CA ALA A 103 8.74 7.42 4.69
C ALA A 103 9.40 8.05 5.93
N GLN A 104 9.88 9.28 5.78
CA GLN A 104 10.59 10.03 6.83
C GLN A 104 9.99 11.44 7.01
N ALA A 105 10.21 12.05 8.17
CA ALA A 105 9.62 13.37 8.48
C ALA A 105 10.07 14.48 7.53
N ASN A 106 11.31 14.41 7.01
CA ASN A 106 11.89 15.39 6.09
C ASN A 106 11.32 15.32 4.65
N VAL A 107 10.44 14.36 4.36
CA VAL A 107 9.79 14.19 3.05
C VAL A 107 8.28 14.33 3.12
N VAL A 108 7.73 14.80 4.25
CA VAL A 108 6.31 15.18 4.36
C VAL A 108 5.96 16.20 3.26
N GLY A 109 4.80 16.01 2.64
CA GLY A 109 4.32 16.77 1.49
C GLY A 109 4.86 16.32 0.14
N LYS A 110 5.69 15.26 0.10
CA LYS A 110 6.28 14.73 -1.16
C LYS A 110 5.67 13.40 -1.55
N ARG A 111 5.76 13.13 -2.85
CA ARG A 111 5.49 11.83 -3.45
C ARG A 111 6.80 11.12 -3.78
N ILE A 112 6.90 9.85 -3.43
CA ILE A 112 8.11 9.05 -3.61
C ILE A 112 7.75 7.83 -4.44
N ALA A 113 8.37 7.71 -5.61
CA ALA A 113 8.25 6.55 -6.49
C ALA A 113 9.20 5.43 -6.05
N LEU A 114 8.69 4.21 -5.94
CA LEU A 114 9.42 3.06 -5.44
C LEU A 114 9.69 1.98 -6.50
N ARG A 115 8.96 1.98 -7.64
CA ARG A 115 9.08 0.96 -8.69
C ARG A 115 10.52 0.79 -9.15
N ALA A 116 11.22 1.88 -9.43
CA ALA A 116 12.61 1.85 -9.91
C ALA A 116 13.58 1.14 -8.94
N ASN A 117 13.23 1.07 -7.65
CA ASN A 117 14.02 0.41 -6.61
C ASN A 117 13.51 -0.99 -6.24
N PHE A 118 12.26 -1.33 -6.60
CA PHE A 118 11.61 -2.60 -6.27
C PHE A 118 11.42 -3.50 -7.49
N SER A 119 10.68 -3.04 -8.50
CA SER A 119 10.43 -3.77 -9.76
C SER A 119 10.55 -2.82 -10.96
N PRO A 120 11.77 -2.55 -11.47
CA PRO A 120 12.00 -1.53 -12.49
C PRO A 120 11.26 -1.76 -13.81
N MET A 121 10.92 -3.01 -14.11
CA MET A 121 10.20 -3.41 -15.32
C MET A 121 8.69 -3.49 -15.12
N ALA A 122 8.18 -3.22 -13.92
CA ALA A 122 6.75 -3.29 -13.67
C ALA A 122 5.96 -2.25 -14.49
N PRO A 123 4.77 -2.61 -14.97
CA PRO A 123 3.89 -1.70 -15.70
C PRO A 123 3.31 -0.60 -14.81
N TYR A 124 3.17 -0.85 -13.51
CA TYR A 124 2.61 0.10 -12.54
C TYR A 124 3.67 0.67 -11.61
N GLU A 125 3.53 1.95 -11.29
CA GLU A 125 4.33 2.62 -10.27
C GLU A 125 3.78 2.39 -8.86
N LEU A 126 4.64 2.44 -7.85
CA LEU A 126 4.24 2.47 -6.44
C LEU A 126 4.65 3.80 -5.84
N ILE A 127 3.66 4.64 -5.54
CA ILE A 127 3.84 5.98 -5.00
C ILE A 127 3.49 5.99 -3.52
N LEU A 128 4.43 6.46 -2.70
CA LEU A 128 4.15 6.92 -1.34
C LEU A 128 3.83 8.41 -1.37
N ASP A 129 2.61 8.80 -1.01
CA ASP A 129 2.23 10.20 -0.79
C ASP A 129 2.29 10.48 0.72
N VAL A 130 3.40 11.11 1.14
CA VAL A 130 3.70 11.32 2.56
C VAL A 130 2.97 12.56 3.04
N ARG A 131 2.02 12.39 3.96
CA ARG A 131 1.21 13.47 4.55
C ARG A 131 1.69 13.81 5.95
N ASP A 132 1.18 14.91 6.50
CA ASP A 132 1.39 15.28 7.89
C ASP A 132 0.60 14.34 8.83
N ASP A 133 0.90 14.42 10.13
CA ASP A 133 0.29 13.54 11.14
C ASP A 133 -1.20 13.80 11.40
N ALA A 134 -1.74 14.95 10.98
CA ALA A 134 -3.16 15.28 11.11
C ALA A 134 -4.00 14.78 9.92
N PHE A 135 -3.37 14.19 8.90
CA PHE A 135 -4.05 13.63 7.74
C PHE A 135 -5.00 12.48 8.13
N ASP A 136 -6.24 12.54 7.63
CA ASP A 136 -7.23 11.47 7.76
C ASP A 136 -7.18 10.56 6.52
N PRO A 137 -6.75 9.28 6.64
CA PRO A 137 -6.73 8.35 5.51
C PRO A 137 -8.07 8.19 4.81
N ALA A 138 -9.17 8.29 5.56
CA ALA A 138 -10.51 8.16 5.01
C ALA A 138 -10.88 9.30 4.03
N SER A 139 -10.23 10.47 4.14
CA SER A 139 -10.50 11.60 3.25
C SER A 139 -9.89 11.42 1.86
N ALA A 140 -9.06 10.41 1.64
CA ALA A 140 -8.50 10.08 0.33
C ALA A 140 -9.36 9.10 -0.47
N ASP A 141 -10.35 8.47 0.15
CA ASP A 141 -11.25 7.52 -0.52
C ASP A 141 -12.39 8.26 -1.24
N PRO A 142 -12.46 8.21 -2.59
CA PRO A 142 -13.53 8.86 -3.35
C PRO A 142 -14.92 8.32 -3.03
N ALA A 143 -15.04 7.07 -2.57
CA ALA A 143 -16.33 6.50 -2.16
C ALA A 143 -16.84 7.08 -0.84
N CYS A 144 -15.95 7.71 -0.07
CA CYS A 144 -16.26 8.34 1.21
C CYS A 144 -16.40 9.87 1.11
N CYS A 145 -16.14 10.46 -0.06
CA CYS A 145 -16.24 11.90 -0.35
C CYS A 145 -17.63 12.31 -0.82
#